data_AF-A0A843TL20-F1
#
_entry.id   AF-A0A843TL20-F1
#
_cell.length_a   1.000
_cell.length_b   1.000
_cell.length_c   1.000
_cell.angle_alpha   90.00
_cell.angle_beta   90.00
_cell.angle_gamma   90.00
#
_symmetry.space_group_name_H-M   'P 1'
#
loop_
_entity.id
_entity.type
_entity.pdbx_description
1 polymer ?
#
loop_
_entity_poly.entity_id
_entity_poly.type
_entity_poly.pdbx_seq_one_letter_code
_entity_poly.pdbx_strand_id
1 'polypeptide(L)'
;MIELGMTPVLPSFSGNVPAIFGKIFTSAKLTRLGDWNTVNGDPRWCCTYLLDPSDPLFVQVGEAFIKQQIKEYGDITDIYNCDTFNENSPPTNDPNYISSLGAAVYAAMSSADKNAIWLMQGWLFSSDSAFWKPPQMRALLHSVPFGKMIVLDLFADVKPIWKISSQFYDVPYVWCMLHNFGGNIEMYGILDAITSGPIDAHESENSTMVGVGMCMEGIEQNPVVYELMSEMAFRSQKVQVKIQSHLLLAGGNRYNHLALQPALLIEGQLPNPVQGWPPMALMTVWSQSGCPRSRSDRDPQFGTAPIG
;
A
#
# COMPACT_ATOMS: atom_id res chain seq x y z
N MET A 1 -2.50 14.54 13.89
CA MET A 1 -1.59 14.38 12.74
C MET A 1 -0.92 15.70 12.42
N ILE A 2 -1.68 16.73 12.04
CA ILE A 2 -1.15 18.05 11.66
C ILE A 2 -0.27 18.67 12.75
N GLU A 3 -0.71 18.69 14.01
CA GLU A 3 0.08 19.23 15.14
C GLU A 3 1.40 18.49 15.37
N LEU A 4 1.52 17.23 14.91
CA LEU A 4 2.74 16.43 15.00
C LEU A 4 3.61 16.54 13.74
N GLY A 5 3.23 17.38 12.77
CA GLY A 5 3.92 17.51 11.48
C GLY A 5 3.71 16.32 10.53
N MET A 6 2.71 15.47 10.78
CA MET A 6 2.38 14.34 9.91
C MET A 6 1.46 14.78 8.78
N THR A 7 1.77 14.34 7.55
CA THR A 7 0.92 14.55 6.38
C THR A 7 -0.09 13.41 6.24
N PRO A 8 -1.40 13.66 6.43
CA PRO A 8 -2.41 12.64 6.15
C PRO A 8 -2.48 12.37 4.65
N VAL A 9 -2.80 11.15 4.26
CA VAL A 9 -3.14 10.80 2.87
C VAL A 9 -4.65 10.62 2.80
N LEU A 10 -5.30 11.30 1.86
CA LEU A 10 -6.74 11.20 1.67
C LEU A 10 -7.07 10.35 0.43
N PRO A 11 -8.23 9.69 0.36
CA PRO A 11 -8.62 8.95 -0.84
C PRO A 11 -8.90 9.90 -2.02
N SER A 12 -8.83 9.37 -3.24
CA SER A 12 -9.33 10.00 -4.46
C SER A 12 -10.17 9.02 -5.28
N PHE A 13 -10.90 9.55 -6.25
CA PHE A 13 -11.78 8.79 -7.14
C PHE A 13 -10.98 7.98 -8.15
N SER A 14 -11.22 6.66 -8.19
CA SER A 14 -10.50 5.71 -9.03
C SER A 14 -11.18 5.35 -10.35
N GLY A 15 -12.28 6.01 -10.69
CA GLY A 15 -13.11 5.67 -11.85
C GLY A 15 -14.20 4.63 -11.56
N ASN A 16 -14.13 3.94 -10.42
CA ASN A 16 -15.12 2.94 -10.02
C ASN A 16 -16.44 3.58 -9.57
N VAL A 17 -17.55 3.20 -10.20
CA VAL A 17 -18.89 3.73 -9.94
C VAL A 17 -19.92 2.61 -9.68
N PRO A 18 -20.97 2.88 -8.89
CA PRO A 18 -22.02 1.90 -8.66
C PRO A 18 -22.85 1.65 -9.92
N ALA A 19 -23.48 0.48 -10.03
CA ALA A 19 -24.32 0.10 -11.18
C ALA A 19 -25.47 1.09 -11.48
N ILE A 20 -25.98 1.79 -10.46
CA ILE A 20 -27.02 2.82 -10.62
C ILE A 20 -26.52 4.05 -11.41
N PHE A 21 -25.20 4.28 -11.46
CA PHE A 21 -24.60 5.43 -12.14
C PHE A 21 -25.01 5.50 -13.60
N GLY A 22 -24.97 4.38 -14.33
CA GLY A 22 -25.42 4.32 -15.73
C GLY A 22 -26.92 4.50 -15.94
N LYS A 23 -27.74 4.39 -14.88
CA LYS A 23 -29.18 4.69 -14.93
C LYS A 23 -29.46 6.18 -14.75
N ILE A 24 -28.62 6.87 -13.99
CA ILE A 24 -28.71 8.32 -13.74
C ILE A 24 -28.05 9.08 -14.90
N PHE A 25 -26.84 8.66 -15.29
CA PHE A 25 -26.07 9.21 -16.39
C PHE A 25 -26.14 8.25 -17.57
N THR A 26 -27.25 8.28 -18.32
CA THR A 26 -27.53 7.30 -19.39
C THR A 26 -26.57 7.37 -20.58
N SER A 27 -25.81 8.45 -20.72
CA SER A 27 -24.75 8.61 -21.73
C SER A 27 -23.37 8.18 -21.24
N ALA A 28 -23.24 7.81 -19.96
CA ALA A 28 -21.95 7.45 -19.37
C ALA A 28 -21.40 6.17 -20.01
N LYS A 29 -20.13 6.20 -20.39
CA LYS A 29 -19.42 5.04 -20.92
C LYS A 29 -18.89 4.19 -19.78
N LEU A 30 -19.54 3.07 -19.50
CA LEU A 30 -19.17 2.18 -18.39
C LEU A 30 -18.66 0.85 -18.93
N THR A 31 -17.55 0.38 -18.39
CA THR A 31 -17.04 -0.98 -18.59
C THR A 31 -17.22 -1.77 -17.29
N ARG A 32 -17.88 -2.92 -17.36
CA ARG A 32 -17.98 -3.80 -16.20
C ARG A 32 -16.70 -4.60 -16.04
N LEU A 33 -16.05 -4.50 -14.89
CA LEU A 33 -14.85 -5.27 -14.58
C LEU A 33 -15.19 -6.73 -14.23
N GLY A 34 -14.15 -7.57 -14.24
CA GLY A 34 -14.27 -8.99 -13.96
C GLY A 34 -14.62 -9.33 -12.51
N ASP A 35 -14.79 -10.63 -12.27
CA ASP A 35 -15.16 -11.16 -10.98
C ASP A 35 -13.95 -11.20 -10.03
N TRP A 36 -13.98 -10.35 -9.01
CA TRP A 36 -13.05 -10.40 -7.88
C TRP A 36 -13.73 -11.10 -6.68
N ASN A 37 -13.27 -12.30 -6.36
CA ASN A 37 -13.60 -13.11 -5.17
C ASN A 37 -15.04 -12.95 -4.62
N THR A 38 -16.04 -13.17 -5.48
CA THR A 38 -17.44 -12.94 -5.11
C THR A 38 -18.01 -13.99 -4.14
N VAL A 39 -18.96 -13.59 -3.31
CA VAL A 39 -19.70 -14.47 -2.40
C VAL A 39 -20.63 -15.38 -3.21
N ASN A 40 -20.37 -16.70 -3.19
CA ASN A 40 -21.15 -17.74 -3.86
C ASN A 40 -21.30 -17.55 -5.38
N GLY A 41 -20.36 -16.86 -6.03
CA GLY A 41 -20.47 -16.59 -7.47
C GLY A 41 -21.48 -15.49 -7.82
N ASP A 42 -22.01 -14.73 -6.85
CA ASP A 42 -23.06 -13.73 -7.09
C ASP A 42 -22.47 -12.39 -7.54
N PRO A 43 -22.64 -11.97 -8.81
CA PRO A 43 -21.96 -10.80 -9.31
C PRO A 43 -22.45 -9.47 -8.74
N ARG A 44 -23.45 -9.47 -7.86
CA ARG A 44 -23.90 -8.28 -7.11
C ARG A 44 -22.89 -7.78 -6.08
N TRP A 45 -21.97 -8.65 -5.65
CA TRP A 45 -20.99 -8.36 -4.59
C TRP A 45 -19.58 -8.03 -5.12
N CYS A 46 -19.41 -7.97 -6.43
CA CYS A 46 -18.13 -7.71 -7.11
C CYS A 46 -18.36 -6.80 -8.33
N CYS A 47 -17.44 -6.90 -9.29
CA CYS A 47 -17.77 -6.66 -10.70
C CYS A 47 -18.25 -5.23 -10.93
N THR A 48 -17.46 -4.32 -10.36
CA THR A 48 -17.63 -2.88 -10.38
C THR A 48 -17.70 -2.35 -11.82
N TYR A 49 -18.34 -1.20 -11.98
CA TYR A 49 -18.35 -0.49 -13.25
C TYR A 49 -17.25 0.55 -13.23
N LEU A 50 -16.35 0.48 -14.21
CA LEU A 50 -15.32 1.47 -14.44
C LEU A 50 -15.85 2.50 -15.45
N LEU A 51 -15.86 3.76 -15.05
CA LEU A 51 -16.13 4.88 -15.93
C LEU A 51 -14.97 5.05 -16.91
N ASP A 52 -15.28 5.20 -18.19
CA ASP A 52 -14.29 5.36 -19.25
C ASP A 52 -13.50 6.66 -19.05
N PRO A 53 -12.16 6.64 -19.20
CA PRO A 53 -11.33 7.82 -18.97
C PRO A 53 -11.57 8.96 -19.97
N SER A 54 -12.19 8.69 -21.13
CA SER A 54 -12.59 9.73 -22.08
C SER A 54 -13.93 10.38 -21.73
N ASP A 55 -14.67 9.84 -20.77
CA ASP A 55 -15.95 10.39 -20.35
C ASP A 55 -15.73 11.65 -19.49
N PRO A 56 -16.32 12.81 -19.85
CA PRO A 56 -16.18 14.04 -19.05
C PRO A 56 -16.62 13.88 -17.59
N LEU A 57 -17.51 12.92 -17.30
CA LEU A 57 -17.94 12.62 -15.93
C LEU A 57 -16.80 12.11 -15.06
N PHE A 58 -15.73 11.53 -15.63
CA PHE A 58 -14.61 11.01 -14.86
C PHE A 58 -13.95 12.12 -14.03
N VAL A 59 -13.57 13.20 -14.70
CA VAL A 59 -12.95 14.36 -14.05
C VAL A 59 -13.95 15.07 -13.15
N GLN A 60 -15.21 15.26 -13.59
CA GLN A 60 -16.22 15.96 -12.79
C GLN A 60 -16.52 15.26 -11.46
N VAL A 61 -16.66 13.93 -11.46
CA VAL A 61 -16.94 13.16 -10.25
C VAL A 61 -15.72 13.19 -9.32
N GLY A 62 -14.52 12.99 -9.86
CA GLY A 62 -13.30 13.02 -9.04
C GLY A 62 -12.99 14.40 -8.45
N GLU A 63 -13.21 15.47 -9.22
CA GLU A 63 -13.11 16.85 -8.73
C GLU A 63 -14.09 17.11 -7.57
N ALA A 64 -15.35 16.71 -7.78
CA ALA A 64 -16.40 16.86 -6.76
C ALA A 64 -16.09 16.05 -5.50
N PHE A 65 -15.51 14.85 -5.64
CA PHE A 65 -15.11 14.01 -4.52
C PHE A 65 -14.06 14.68 -3.63
N ILE A 66 -12.98 15.22 -4.21
CA ILE A 66 -11.93 15.92 -3.45
C ILE A 66 -12.45 17.24 -2.88
N LYS A 67 -13.23 18.02 -3.64
CA LYS A 67 -13.85 19.26 -3.12
C LYS A 67 -14.75 18.98 -1.92
N GLN A 68 -15.49 17.88 -1.93
CA GLN A 68 -16.33 17.49 -0.80
C GLN A 68 -15.48 17.06 0.41
N GLN A 69 -14.34 16.38 0.20
CA GLN A 69 -13.39 16.09 1.28
C GLN A 69 -12.78 17.35 1.89
N ILE A 70 -12.34 18.31 1.06
CA ILE A 70 -11.80 19.60 1.52
C ILE A 70 -12.85 20.37 2.33
N LYS A 71 -14.11 20.33 1.92
CA LYS A 71 -15.20 20.96 2.66
C LYS A 71 -15.42 20.34 4.04
N GLU A 72 -15.28 19.03 4.15
CA GLU A 72 -15.54 18.29 5.40
C GLU A 72 -14.35 18.32 6.36
N TYR A 73 -13.15 18.08 5.84
CA TYR A 73 -11.92 17.90 6.63
C TYR A 73 -10.99 19.10 6.61
N GLY A 74 -11.24 20.08 5.75
CA GLY A 74 -10.32 21.18 5.46
C GLY A 74 -9.27 20.80 4.41
N ASP A 75 -8.52 21.81 3.99
CA ASP A 75 -7.35 21.64 3.13
C ASP A 75 -6.14 21.23 3.98
N ILE A 76 -5.95 19.91 4.14
CA ILE A 76 -5.02 19.31 5.11
C ILE A 76 -3.88 18.50 4.48
N THR A 77 -3.92 18.27 3.17
CA THR A 77 -2.92 17.50 2.43
C THR A 77 -3.03 17.76 0.93
N ASP A 78 -1.91 17.61 0.24
CA ASP A 78 -1.86 17.52 -1.22
C ASP A 78 -1.66 16.06 -1.70
N ILE A 79 -1.69 15.07 -0.80
CA ILE A 79 -1.39 13.66 -1.14
C ILE A 79 -2.66 12.82 -1.13
N TYR A 80 -2.95 12.21 -2.29
CA TYR A 80 -4.16 11.41 -2.48
C TYR A 80 -3.85 9.98 -2.89
N ASN A 81 -4.46 9.01 -2.22
CA ASN A 81 -4.36 7.59 -2.60
C ASN A 81 -5.48 7.20 -3.58
N CYS A 82 -5.13 6.41 -4.59
CA CYS A 82 -6.09 5.90 -5.55
C CYS A 82 -5.53 4.70 -6.30
N ASP A 83 -6.30 3.60 -6.34
CA ASP A 83 -5.86 2.34 -6.95
C ASP A 83 -7.01 1.74 -7.79
N THR A 84 -6.99 1.99 -9.11
CA THR A 84 -8.09 1.55 -10.00
C THR A 84 -8.13 0.03 -10.21
N PHE A 85 -6.95 -0.60 -10.24
CA PHE A 85 -6.77 -1.99 -10.64
C PHE A 85 -6.11 -2.85 -9.56
N ASN A 86 -6.35 -2.53 -8.29
CA ASN A 86 -5.91 -3.40 -7.21
C ASN A 86 -6.65 -4.75 -7.35
N GLU A 87 -5.89 -5.80 -7.70
CA GLU A 87 -6.37 -7.16 -7.95
C GLU A 87 -7.47 -7.29 -9.02
N ASN A 88 -7.62 -6.29 -9.87
CA ASN A 88 -8.54 -6.32 -11.00
C ASN A 88 -7.73 -6.15 -12.29
N SER A 89 -8.01 -6.96 -13.30
CA SER A 89 -7.34 -6.79 -14.60
C SER A 89 -7.97 -5.62 -15.37
N PRO A 90 -7.16 -4.73 -15.98
CA PRO A 90 -7.67 -3.73 -16.90
C PRO A 90 -8.42 -4.39 -18.08
N PRO A 91 -9.42 -3.71 -18.67
CA PRO A 91 -10.23 -4.28 -19.75
C PRO A 91 -9.43 -4.52 -21.05
N THR A 92 -8.25 -3.92 -21.17
CA THR A 92 -7.33 -4.09 -22.30
C THR A 92 -5.89 -3.99 -21.82
N ASN A 93 -4.97 -4.65 -22.52
CA ASN A 93 -3.53 -4.54 -22.29
C ASN A 93 -2.86 -3.42 -23.14
N ASP A 94 -3.65 -2.62 -23.84
CA ASP A 94 -3.17 -1.48 -24.65
C ASP A 94 -2.54 -0.40 -23.75
N PRO A 95 -1.24 -0.12 -23.89
CA PRO A 95 -0.55 0.96 -23.18
C PRO A 95 -1.24 2.33 -23.31
N ASN A 96 -1.84 2.64 -24.46
CA ASN A 96 -2.50 3.95 -24.65
C ASN A 96 -3.74 4.10 -23.77
N TYR A 97 -4.51 3.02 -23.61
CA TYR A 97 -5.66 3.01 -22.71
C TYR A 97 -5.22 3.11 -21.25
N ILE A 98 -4.19 2.38 -20.85
CA ILE A 98 -3.66 2.43 -19.48
C ILE A 98 -3.16 3.85 -19.14
N SER A 99 -2.44 4.47 -20.08
CA SER A 99 -1.93 5.82 -19.92
C SER A 99 -3.07 6.85 -19.86
N SER A 100 -4.09 6.74 -20.72
CA SER A 100 -5.24 7.66 -20.67
C SER A 100 -6.03 7.55 -19.38
N LEU A 101 -6.15 6.34 -18.81
CA LEU A 101 -6.78 6.14 -17.51
C LEU A 101 -6.00 6.78 -16.37
N GLY A 102 -4.70 6.54 -16.29
CA GLY A 102 -3.85 7.16 -15.26
C GLY A 102 -3.86 8.70 -15.37
N ALA A 103 -3.85 9.23 -16.59
CA ALA A 103 -3.97 10.65 -16.85
C ALA A 103 -5.33 11.21 -16.41
N ALA A 104 -6.43 10.48 -16.61
CA ALA A 104 -7.77 10.88 -16.16
C ALA A 104 -7.90 10.90 -14.63
N VAL A 105 -7.34 9.89 -13.94
CA VAL A 105 -7.26 9.84 -12.47
C VAL A 105 -6.51 11.05 -11.92
N TYR A 106 -5.34 11.37 -12.49
CA TYR A 106 -4.57 12.52 -12.04
C TYR A 106 -5.19 13.85 -12.46
N ALA A 107 -5.86 13.92 -13.61
CA ALA A 107 -6.62 15.11 -14.02
C ALA A 107 -7.77 15.39 -13.04
N ALA A 108 -8.48 14.35 -12.59
CA ALA A 108 -9.48 14.47 -11.53
C ALA A 108 -8.87 15.03 -10.24
N MET A 109 -7.72 14.53 -9.79
CA MET A 109 -7.03 15.06 -8.60
C MET A 109 -6.63 16.53 -8.79
N SER A 110 -5.88 16.79 -9.86
CA SER A 110 -5.29 18.11 -10.14
C SER A 110 -6.31 19.19 -10.53
N SER A 111 -7.54 18.80 -10.86
CA SER A 111 -8.64 19.73 -11.07
C SER A 111 -9.14 20.36 -9.76
N ALA A 112 -9.15 19.60 -8.66
CA ALA A 112 -9.55 20.07 -7.34
C ALA A 112 -8.39 20.70 -6.56
N ASP A 113 -7.18 20.16 -6.71
CA ASP A 113 -5.97 20.63 -6.02
C ASP A 113 -4.77 20.65 -6.99
N LYS A 114 -4.23 21.85 -7.26
CA LYS A 114 -3.12 22.03 -8.23
C LYS A 114 -1.79 21.43 -7.77
N ASN A 115 -1.63 21.19 -6.47
CA ASN A 115 -0.42 20.61 -5.91
C ASN A 115 -0.50 19.10 -5.74
N ALA A 116 -1.66 18.50 -6.00
CA ALA A 116 -1.94 17.08 -5.82
C ALA A 116 -0.77 16.15 -6.24
N ILE A 117 -0.49 15.17 -5.38
CA ILE A 117 0.43 14.06 -5.57
C ILE A 117 -0.37 12.78 -5.45
N TRP A 118 -0.24 11.91 -6.45
CA TRP A 118 -0.87 10.60 -6.44
C TRP A 118 0.02 9.58 -5.72
N LEU A 119 -0.44 9.10 -4.57
CA LEU A 119 0.13 7.92 -3.92
C LEU A 119 -0.54 6.64 -4.43
N MET A 120 0.21 5.75 -5.05
CA MET A 120 -0.32 4.52 -5.66
C MET A 120 0.31 3.28 -5.03
N GLN A 121 -0.49 2.25 -4.77
CA GLN A 121 0.02 0.93 -4.36
C GLN A 121 0.67 0.20 -5.54
N GLY A 122 1.90 -0.28 -5.37
CA GLY A 122 2.60 -1.09 -6.36
C GLY A 122 2.16 -2.57 -6.41
N TRP A 123 1.22 -2.99 -5.55
CA TRP A 123 0.80 -4.40 -5.41
C TRP A 123 0.43 -5.06 -6.74
N LEU A 124 -0.30 -4.34 -7.59
CA LEU A 124 -0.73 -4.81 -8.90
C LEU A 124 0.42 -5.33 -9.79
N PHE A 125 1.62 -4.73 -9.68
CA PHE A 125 2.81 -5.17 -10.43
C PHE A 125 3.37 -6.50 -9.91
N SER A 126 3.09 -6.87 -8.66
CA SER A 126 3.44 -8.17 -8.08
C SER A 126 2.31 -9.20 -8.18
N SER A 127 1.05 -8.79 -7.99
CA SER A 127 -0.11 -9.69 -7.92
C SER A 127 -0.51 -10.24 -9.29
N ASP A 128 -0.39 -9.42 -10.34
CA ASP A 128 -0.67 -9.78 -11.72
C ASP A 128 0.52 -9.43 -12.64
N SER A 129 1.69 -9.98 -12.30
CA SER A 129 2.93 -9.76 -13.06
C SER A 129 2.87 -10.31 -14.50
N ALA A 130 1.88 -11.17 -14.80
CA ALA A 130 1.64 -11.67 -16.15
C ALA A 130 1.00 -10.60 -17.05
N PHE A 131 0.11 -9.77 -16.49
CA PHE A 131 -0.46 -8.61 -17.17
C PHE A 131 0.51 -7.42 -17.17
N TRP A 132 1.06 -7.06 -16.01
CA TRP A 132 1.86 -5.84 -15.81
C TRP A 132 3.31 -5.99 -16.27
N LYS A 133 3.48 -6.14 -17.58
CA LYS A 133 4.79 -6.17 -18.24
C LYS A 133 5.36 -4.75 -18.37
N PRO A 134 6.66 -4.59 -18.71
CA PRO A 134 7.30 -3.28 -18.81
C PRO A 134 6.56 -2.22 -19.63
N PRO A 135 5.92 -2.52 -20.79
CA PRO A 135 5.14 -1.52 -21.52
C PRO A 135 3.91 -1.02 -20.74
N GLN A 136 3.17 -1.92 -20.10
CA GLN A 136 1.96 -1.60 -19.31
C GLN A 136 2.32 -0.84 -18.04
N MET A 137 3.38 -1.25 -17.34
CA MET A 137 3.91 -0.55 -16.19
C MET A 137 4.31 0.89 -16.53
N ARG A 138 5.13 1.07 -17.58
CA ARG A 138 5.54 2.42 -18.03
C ARG A 138 4.36 3.27 -18.43
N ALA A 139 3.38 2.70 -19.13
CA ALA A 139 2.18 3.42 -19.53
C ALA A 139 1.42 4.02 -18.33
N LEU A 140 1.29 3.26 -17.24
CA LEU A 140 0.66 3.73 -16.01
C LEU A 140 1.55 4.75 -15.29
N LEU A 141 2.82 4.41 -15.05
CA LEU A 141 3.74 5.23 -14.27
C LEU A 141 4.08 6.56 -14.92
N HIS A 142 4.12 6.62 -16.26
CA HIS A 142 4.38 7.84 -17.04
C HIS A 142 3.09 8.54 -17.51
N SER A 143 1.93 8.12 -17.00
CA SER A 143 0.64 8.78 -17.31
C SER A 143 0.49 10.16 -16.66
N VAL A 144 1.37 10.50 -15.72
CA VAL A 144 1.35 11.76 -14.97
C VAL A 144 2.71 12.46 -15.05
N PRO A 145 2.78 13.78 -14.80
CA PRO A 145 4.05 14.48 -14.73
C PRO A 145 4.99 13.87 -13.68
N PHE A 146 6.30 13.82 -13.98
CA PHE A 146 7.30 13.36 -13.01
C PHE A 146 7.23 14.15 -11.70
N GLY A 147 7.36 13.45 -10.57
CA GLY A 147 7.20 14.03 -9.23
C GLY A 147 5.76 14.21 -8.76
N LYS A 148 4.76 13.88 -9.60
CA LYS A 148 3.33 13.92 -9.23
C LYS A 148 2.74 12.55 -8.92
N MET A 149 3.58 11.51 -8.90
CA MET A 149 3.25 10.17 -8.42
C MET A 149 4.33 9.67 -7.48
N ILE A 150 3.91 8.97 -6.44
CA ILE A 150 4.75 8.20 -5.53
C ILE A 150 4.18 6.78 -5.47
N VAL A 151 5.02 5.78 -5.71
CA VAL A 151 4.61 4.37 -5.63
C VAL A 151 4.99 3.76 -4.28
N LEU A 152 4.07 3.03 -3.67
CA LEU A 152 4.39 2.17 -2.53
C LEU A 152 4.88 0.83 -3.08
N ASP A 153 6.17 0.52 -2.96
CA ASP A 153 6.70 -0.83 -3.23
C ASP A 153 6.24 -1.75 -2.09
N LEU A 154 4.98 -2.17 -2.17
CA LEU A 154 4.16 -2.53 -1.03
C LEU A 154 4.69 -3.75 -0.26
N PHE A 155 5.33 -4.69 -0.97
CA PHE A 155 5.83 -5.96 -0.44
C PHE A 155 7.34 -6.10 -0.66
N ALA A 156 8.09 -5.02 -0.48
CA ALA A 156 9.50 -4.95 -0.81
C ALA A 156 10.41 -5.79 0.11
N ASP A 157 9.92 -6.19 1.28
CA ASP A 157 10.58 -7.12 2.20
C ASP A 157 10.67 -8.55 1.63
N VAL A 158 9.81 -8.92 0.67
CA VAL A 158 9.81 -10.25 0.04
C VAL A 158 9.96 -10.17 -1.48
N LYS A 159 9.20 -9.31 -2.14
CA LYS A 159 9.13 -9.15 -3.60
C LYS A 159 9.35 -7.68 -4.00
N PRO A 160 10.58 -7.14 -3.86
CA PRO A 160 10.89 -5.75 -4.22
C PRO A 160 10.73 -5.51 -5.72
N ILE A 161 9.73 -4.70 -6.10
CA ILE A 161 9.46 -4.36 -7.49
C ILE A 161 10.52 -3.41 -8.03
N TRP A 162 11.12 -2.56 -7.18
CA TRP A 162 12.18 -1.63 -7.59
C TRP A 162 13.34 -2.31 -8.34
N LYS A 163 13.68 -3.55 -7.96
CA LYS A 163 14.77 -4.34 -8.56
C LYS A 163 14.48 -4.77 -10.00
N ILE A 164 13.22 -5.01 -10.34
CA ILE A 164 12.81 -5.53 -11.66
C ILE A 164 12.23 -4.44 -12.57
N SER A 165 12.07 -3.23 -12.05
CA SER A 165 11.41 -2.09 -12.72
C SER A 165 12.36 -0.95 -13.03
N SER A 166 13.67 -1.15 -12.87
CA SER A 166 14.67 -0.08 -13.01
C SER A 166 14.28 1.15 -12.17
N GLN A 167 14.06 0.95 -10.86
CA GLN A 167 13.64 2.02 -9.94
C GLN A 167 12.29 2.66 -10.35
N PHE A 168 11.29 1.83 -10.68
CA PHE A 168 9.97 2.27 -11.16
C PHE A 168 10.02 3.23 -12.37
N TYR A 169 11.00 3.05 -13.26
CA TYR A 169 11.19 3.89 -14.45
C TYR A 169 11.19 5.39 -14.11
N ASP A 170 12.03 5.78 -13.15
CA ASP A 170 12.24 7.15 -12.68
C ASP A 170 11.08 7.76 -11.87
N VAL A 171 10.06 6.98 -11.50
CA VAL A 171 9.01 7.43 -10.57
C VAL A 171 9.46 7.25 -9.11
N PRO A 172 9.29 8.26 -8.25
CA PRO A 172 9.56 8.14 -6.82
C PRO A 172 8.81 6.98 -6.16
N TYR A 173 9.46 6.28 -5.23
CA TYR A 173 8.80 5.22 -4.47
C TYR A 173 9.20 5.15 -2.99
N VAL A 174 8.34 4.53 -2.21
CA VAL A 174 8.57 4.21 -0.78
C VAL A 174 8.79 2.71 -0.67
N TRP A 175 9.92 2.30 -0.09
CA TRP A 175 10.19 0.89 0.20
C TRP A 175 9.31 0.46 1.38
N CYS A 176 8.37 -0.47 1.18
CA CYS A 176 7.44 -0.86 2.23
C CYS A 176 7.68 -2.29 2.70
N MET A 177 7.56 -2.50 4.01
CA MET A 177 7.43 -3.82 4.60
C MET A 177 5.95 -4.16 4.71
N LEU A 178 5.50 -5.21 4.02
CA LEU A 178 4.13 -5.70 4.15
C LEU A 178 4.02 -6.61 5.37
N HIS A 179 4.94 -7.56 5.54
CA HIS A 179 5.03 -8.53 6.64
C HIS A 179 3.80 -9.45 6.86
N ASN A 180 2.60 -8.91 7.11
CA ASN A 180 1.43 -9.67 7.54
C ASN A 180 0.27 -9.59 6.54
N PHE A 181 -0.32 -10.75 6.28
CA PHE A 181 -1.54 -10.93 5.48
C PHE A 181 -2.69 -11.39 6.38
N GLY A 182 -3.87 -10.78 6.22
CA GLY A 182 -5.13 -11.18 6.85
C GLY A 182 -5.18 -11.05 8.37
N GLY A 183 -4.19 -10.44 9.02
CA GLY A 183 -4.09 -10.45 10.48
C GLY A 183 -3.75 -11.82 11.06
N ASN A 184 -3.16 -12.72 10.27
CA ASN A 184 -2.77 -14.04 10.73
C ASN A 184 -1.72 -13.94 11.85
N ILE A 185 -1.84 -14.81 12.86
CA ILE A 185 -0.98 -14.79 14.04
C ILE A 185 0.06 -15.90 13.92
N GLU A 186 1.31 -15.52 13.64
CA GLU A 186 2.45 -16.43 13.53
C GLU A 186 3.75 -15.76 13.96
N MET A 187 4.74 -16.53 14.38
CA MET A 187 6.07 -15.99 14.65
C MET A 187 6.88 -15.98 13.34
N TYR A 188 6.83 -14.84 12.64
CA TYR A 188 7.44 -14.63 11.33
C TYR A 188 8.12 -13.25 11.27
N GLY A 189 9.00 -13.07 10.28
CA GLY A 189 9.71 -11.82 9.99
C GLY A 189 11.04 -12.09 9.28
N ILE A 190 11.34 -11.36 8.20
CA ILE A 190 12.60 -11.49 7.44
C ILE A 190 13.52 -10.32 7.83
N LEU A 191 14.15 -10.42 8.99
CA LEU A 191 14.93 -9.33 9.58
C LEU A 191 16.12 -8.90 8.69
N ASP A 192 16.76 -9.85 7.99
CA ASP A 192 17.86 -9.54 7.07
C ASP A 192 17.40 -8.63 5.92
N ALA A 193 16.21 -8.90 5.36
CA ALA A 193 15.63 -8.07 4.31
C ALA A 193 15.25 -6.67 4.82
N ILE A 194 14.75 -6.58 6.05
CA ILE A 194 14.40 -5.30 6.68
C ILE A 194 15.64 -4.44 6.94
N THR A 195 16.73 -5.06 7.38
CA THR A 195 17.95 -4.32 7.78
C THR A 195 18.89 -3.96 6.64
N SER A 196 18.77 -4.63 5.51
CA SER A 196 19.55 -4.34 4.30
C SER A 196 18.72 -3.68 3.20
N GLY A 197 17.47 -4.07 3.03
CA GLY A 197 16.60 -3.70 1.91
C GLY A 197 16.45 -2.20 1.67
N PRO A 198 16.06 -1.40 2.69
CA PRO A 198 15.98 0.06 2.56
C PRO A 198 17.30 0.71 2.17
N ILE A 199 18.42 0.25 2.73
CA ILE A 199 19.75 0.80 2.44
C ILE A 199 20.19 0.43 1.03
N ASP A 200 20.01 -0.84 0.63
CA ASP A 200 20.31 -1.31 -0.73
C ASP A 200 19.49 -0.57 -1.79
N ALA A 201 18.22 -0.30 -1.49
CA ALA A 201 17.32 0.42 -2.39
C ALA A 201 17.68 1.91 -2.49
N HIS A 202 18.19 2.52 -1.42
CA HIS A 202 18.60 3.92 -1.41
C HIS A 202 19.96 4.14 -2.09
N GLU A 203 20.93 3.25 -1.84
CA GLU A 203 22.29 3.32 -2.40
C GLU A 203 22.39 2.79 -3.84
N SER A 204 21.32 2.22 -4.39
CA SER A 204 21.31 1.72 -5.75
C SER A 204 21.51 2.83 -6.79
N GLU A 205 22.12 2.47 -7.91
CA GLU A 205 22.31 3.41 -9.02
C GLU A 205 20.97 3.94 -9.52
N ASN A 206 20.87 5.26 -9.69
CA ASN A 206 19.65 5.97 -10.10
C ASN A 206 18.45 5.75 -9.16
N SER A 207 18.69 5.51 -7.87
CA SER A 207 17.61 5.34 -6.90
C SER A 207 16.66 6.55 -6.88
N THR A 208 15.37 6.26 -7.01
CA THR A 208 14.25 7.18 -6.80
C THR A 208 13.52 6.91 -5.48
N MET A 209 14.15 6.17 -4.56
CA MET A 209 13.59 5.90 -3.25
C MET A 209 13.51 7.19 -2.42
N VAL A 210 12.30 7.53 -1.95
CA VAL A 210 12.05 8.75 -1.16
C VAL A 210 11.66 8.49 0.29
N GLY A 211 11.51 7.22 0.69
CA GLY A 211 11.19 6.89 2.07
C GLY A 211 11.03 5.39 2.31
N VAL A 212 10.71 5.07 3.56
CA VAL A 212 10.41 3.72 4.02
C VAL A 212 8.99 3.65 4.59
N GLY A 213 8.36 2.48 4.53
CA GLY A 213 6.98 2.34 5.00
C GLY A 213 6.63 0.99 5.60
N MET A 214 5.49 0.98 6.29
CA MET A 214 4.88 -0.20 6.92
C MET A 214 3.44 -0.34 6.41
N CYS A 215 3.13 -1.48 5.79
CA CYS A 215 1.90 -1.71 5.02
C CYS A 215 1.19 -3.03 5.35
N MET A 216 1.27 -3.47 6.60
CA MET A 216 0.64 -4.70 7.07
C MET A 216 -0.89 -4.69 6.89
N GLU A 217 -1.47 -5.82 6.47
CA GLU A 217 -2.92 -5.99 6.44
C GLU A 217 -3.53 -6.06 7.85
N GLY A 218 -2.77 -6.59 8.82
CA GLY A 218 -3.15 -6.63 10.23
C GLY A 218 -1.98 -6.28 11.15
N ILE A 219 -2.30 -5.63 12.27
CA ILE A 219 -1.33 -5.25 13.32
C ILE A 219 -1.50 -6.13 14.57
N GLU A 220 -0.89 -5.75 15.70
CA GLU A 220 -0.96 -6.47 17.00
C GLU A 220 -0.26 -7.84 17.05
N GLN A 221 0.74 -8.05 16.19
CA GLN A 221 1.64 -9.20 16.25
C GLN A 221 3.11 -8.78 16.01
N ASN A 222 4.06 -9.69 16.21
CA ASN A 222 5.50 -9.54 15.88
C ASN A 222 6.11 -8.14 16.15
N PRO A 223 5.99 -7.56 17.36
CA PRO A 223 6.38 -6.18 17.62
C PRO A 223 7.87 -5.89 17.35
N VAL A 224 8.75 -6.90 17.46
CA VAL A 224 10.17 -6.77 17.11
C VAL A 224 10.38 -6.39 15.64
N VAL A 225 9.53 -6.88 14.74
CA VAL A 225 9.62 -6.62 13.31
C VAL A 225 9.27 -5.15 13.03
N TYR A 226 8.22 -4.62 13.66
CA TYR A 226 7.80 -3.23 13.50
C TYR A 226 8.73 -2.23 14.18
N GLU A 227 9.28 -2.58 15.34
CA GLU A 227 10.30 -1.78 16.01
C GLU A 227 11.54 -1.64 15.13
N LEU A 228 12.05 -2.76 14.60
CA LEU A 228 13.20 -2.75 13.71
C LEU A 228 12.93 -1.95 12.44
N MET A 229 11.79 -2.16 11.77
CA MET A 229 11.45 -1.44 10.55
C MET A 229 11.31 0.07 10.77
N SER A 230 10.70 0.48 11.89
CA SER A 230 10.60 1.90 12.26
C SER A 230 11.97 2.53 12.51
N GLU A 231 12.89 1.78 13.11
CA GLU A 231 14.27 2.24 13.34
C GLU A 231 15.04 2.46 12.03
N MET A 232 14.76 1.67 10.99
CA MET A 232 15.43 1.81 9.69
C MET A 232 15.17 3.16 9.01
N ALA A 233 14.10 3.87 9.35
CA ALA A 233 13.86 5.23 8.85
C ALA A 233 14.94 6.25 9.28
N PHE A 234 15.65 5.96 10.37
CA PHE A 234 16.67 6.85 10.96
C PHE A 234 18.09 6.35 10.75
N ARG A 235 18.27 5.25 10.02
CA ARG A 235 19.57 4.63 9.80
C ARG A 235 20.09 4.89 8.39
N SER A 236 21.38 5.16 8.31
CA SER A 236 22.12 5.36 7.07
C SER A 236 22.96 4.17 6.66
N GLN A 237 23.02 3.14 7.49
CA GLN A 237 23.88 1.98 7.31
C GLN A 237 23.10 0.72 7.63
N LYS A 238 23.49 -0.37 6.96
CA LYS A 238 22.93 -1.69 7.20
C LYS A 238 23.15 -2.08 8.66
N VAL A 239 22.15 -2.73 9.23
CA VAL A 239 22.23 -3.24 10.59
C VAL A 239 22.56 -4.70 10.52
N GLN A 240 23.71 -5.08 11.05
CA GLN A 240 23.96 -6.48 11.31
C GLN A 240 23.11 -6.87 12.53
N VAL A 241 21.96 -7.51 12.29
CA VAL A 241 21.11 -8.00 13.38
C VAL A 241 21.82 -9.14 14.07
N LYS A 242 22.54 -8.80 15.15
CA LYS A 242 22.81 -9.76 16.19
C LYS A 242 21.52 -9.97 16.96
N ILE A 243 20.81 -11.03 16.59
CA ILE A 243 19.50 -11.40 17.12
C ILE A 243 19.49 -11.32 18.65
N GLN A 244 20.55 -11.80 19.31
CA GLN A 244 20.73 -11.67 20.76
C GLN A 244 20.73 -10.21 21.21
N SER A 245 21.62 -9.35 20.70
CA SER A 245 21.75 -7.97 21.17
C SER A 245 20.49 -7.13 20.96
N HIS A 246 19.84 -7.25 19.80
CA HIS A 246 18.65 -6.47 19.50
C HIS A 246 17.42 -6.96 20.28
N LEU A 247 17.24 -8.28 20.42
CA LEU A 247 16.18 -8.84 21.27
C LEU A 247 16.46 -8.66 22.77
N LEU A 248 17.73 -8.64 23.20
CA LEU A 248 18.13 -8.33 24.58
C LEU A 248 17.90 -6.85 24.90
N LEU A 249 18.13 -5.94 23.97
CA LEU A 249 17.83 -4.52 24.13
C LEU A 249 16.32 -4.27 24.08
N ALA A 250 15.63 -4.79 23.08
CA ALA A 250 14.17 -4.68 22.96
C ALA A 250 13.49 -5.36 24.16
N GLY A 251 13.91 -6.57 24.53
CA GLY A 251 13.43 -7.30 25.70
C GLY A 251 13.84 -6.66 27.03
N GLY A 252 15.02 -6.05 27.10
CA GLY A 252 15.49 -5.32 28.28
C GLY A 252 14.67 -4.06 28.52
N ASN A 253 14.41 -3.28 27.47
CA ASN A 253 13.55 -2.09 27.52
C ASN A 253 12.09 -2.45 27.79
N ARG A 254 11.60 -3.57 27.22
CA ARG A 254 10.20 -3.99 27.33
C ARG A 254 9.87 -4.72 28.64
N TYR A 255 10.79 -5.56 29.12
CA TYR A 255 10.56 -6.46 30.27
C TYR A 255 11.42 -6.15 31.48
N ASN A 256 12.21 -5.06 31.46
CA ASN A 256 12.90 -4.48 32.61
C ASN A 256 13.54 -5.58 33.50
N HIS A 257 14.58 -6.26 32.97
CA HIS A 257 15.45 -7.27 33.62
C HIS A 257 15.28 -8.78 33.27
N LEU A 258 14.40 -9.20 32.36
CA LEU A 258 14.28 -10.62 31.95
C LEU A 258 14.64 -10.85 30.48
N ALA A 259 15.95 -10.79 30.15
CA ALA A 259 16.44 -10.95 28.79
C ALA A 259 17.09 -12.33 28.50
N LEU A 260 16.83 -13.35 29.32
CA LEU A 260 17.55 -14.63 29.25
C LEU A 260 16.91 -15.70 28.34
N GLN A 261 15.68 -15.53 27.84
CA GLN A 261 15.01 -16.54 26.98
C GLN A 261 15.04 -16.30 25.46
N PRO A 262 15.14 -15.07 24.90
CA PRO A 262 15.20 -14.90 23.44
C PRO A 262 16.50 -15.39 22.79
N ALA A 263 17.55 -15.63 23.59
CA ALA A 263 18.93 -15.80 23.10
C ALA A 263 19.26 -17.17 22.49
N LEU A 264 18.35 -18.16 22.57
CA LEU A 264 18.60 -19.55 22.17
C LEU A 264 18.51 -19.82 20.65
N LEU A 265 18.31 -18.79 19.83
CA LEU A 265 18.25 -18.91 18.37
C LEU A 265 19.31 -18.03 17.71
N ILE A 266 20.45 -18.67 17.42
CA ILE A 266 21.36 -18.41 16.27
C ILE A 266 22.46 -17.31 16.48
N GLU A 267 23.70 -17.63 16.07
CA GLU A 267 24.99 -16.98 16.43
C GLU A 267 25.64 -16.08 15.34
N GLY A 268 26.47 -15.10 15.74
CA GLY A 268 27.54 -14.47 14.90
C GLY A 268 27.91 -13.00 15.20
N GLN A 269 29.20 -12.58 15.09
CA GLN A 269 29.85 -11.37 15.72
C GLN A 269 29.92 -10.02 14.91
N LEU A 270 30.37 -8.89 15.53
CA LEU A 270 30.22 -7.41 15.21
C LEU A 270 31.55 -6.76 14.75
N PRO A 271 31.61 -5.56 14.10
CA PRO A 271 31.72 -4.25 14.82
C PRO A 271 31.11 -2.96 14.20
N ASN A 272 30.66 -2.09 15.11
CA ASN A 272 30.57 -0.60 15.25
C ASN A 272 30.13 0.42 14.15
N PRO A 273 29.49 1.55 14.55
CA PRO A 273 28.86 2.55 13.68
C PRO A 273 29.65 3.88 13.54
N VAL A 274 29.23 4.75 12.60
CA VAL A 274 29.03 6.24 12.69
C VAL A 274 28.99 6.86 11.27
N GLN A 275 27.91 7.57 10.90
CA GLN A 275 27.82 9.03 10.62
C GLN A 275 26.48 9.39 9.89
N GLY A 276 25.88 10.51 10.29
CA GLY A 276 24.46 10.84 10.09
C GLY A 276 24.04 11.32 8.71
N TRP A 277 22.79 11.00 8.36
CA TRP A 277 22.05 11.39 7.16
C TRP A 277 20.74 12.06 7.61
N PRO A 278 20.05 12.87 6.77
CA PRO A 278 18.71 13.33 7.11
C PRO A 278 17.77 12.12 7.29
N PRO A 279 16.85 12.16 8.27
CA PRO A 279 15.88 11.07 8.49
C PRO A 279 15.05 10.83 7.22
N MET A 280 14.86 9.56 6.84
CA MET A 280 13.96 9.19 5.76
C MET A 280 12.51 9.37 6.21
N ALA A 281 11.62 9.77 5.29
CA ALA A 281 10.20 9.82 5.59
C ALA A 281 9.69 8.41 5.92
N LEU A 282 9.07 8.27 7.11
CA LEU A 282 8.36 7.05 7.49
C LEU A 282 6.89 7.20 7.10
N MET A 283 6.43 6.31 6.21
CA MET A 283 5.05 6.29 5.76
C MET A 283 4.32 5.07 6.34
N THR A 284 3.23 5.30 7.05
CA THR A 284 2.31 4.22 7.43
C THR A 284 1.08 4.34 6.56
N VAL A 285 0.82 3.33 5.74
CA VAL A 285 -0.35 3.30 4.86
C VAL A 285 -1.24 2.16 5.28
N TRP A 286 -2.48 2.47 5.63
CA TRP A 286 -3.51 1.51 5.92
C TRP A 286 -4.40 1.37 4.68
N SER A 287 -4.26 0.28 3.94
CA SER A 287 -5.19 -0.05 2.85
C SER A 287 -6.31 -0.89 3.41
N GLN A 288 -7.54 -0.35 3.41
CA GLN A 288 -8.74 -1.17 3.60
C GLN A 288 -9.07 -1.91 2.29
N SER A 289 -8.30 -2.95 1.98
CA SER A 289 -8.73 -4.00 1.04
C SER A 289 -9.13 -5.24 1.83
N GLY A 290 -10.21 -5.13 2.60
CA GLY A 290 -10.74 -6.24 3.40
C GLY A 290 -12.16 -5.97 3.87
N CYS A 291 -13.14 -6.63 3.25
CA CYS A 291 -14.52 -6.65 3.74
C CYS A 291 -14.55 -7.26 5.17
N PRO A 292 -15.35 -6.73 6.12
CA PRO A 292 -15.51 -7.36 7.43
C PRO A 292 -16.15 -8.73 7.23
N ARG A 293 -15.43 -9.82 7.55
CA ARG A 293 -16.11 -11.10 7.81
C ARG A 293 -17.04 -10.87 8.99
N SER A 294 -18.35 -11.03 8.76
CA SER A 294 -19.35 -11.02 9.81
C SER A 294 -18.95 -12.03 10.88
N ARG A 295 -18.86 -11.55 12.13
CA ARG A 295 -18.95 -12.42 13.30
C ARG A 295 -20.26 -13.20 13.14
N SER A 296 -20.19 -14.50 12.92
CA SER A 296 -21.32 -15.36 13.17
C SER A 296 -21.64 -15.27 14.65
N ASP A 297 -22.85 -14.85 14.95
CA ASP A 297 -23.42 -14.88 16.28
C ASP A 297 -23.27 -16.28 16.87
N ARG A 298 -22.57 -16.34 18.00
CA ARG A 298 -22.70 -17.44 18.94
C ARG A 298 -24.05 -17.27 19.61
N ASP A 299 -25.02 -18.08 19.21
CA ASP A 299 -26.21 -18.30 20.00
C ASP A 299 -26.10 -19.69 20.68
N PRO A 300 -26.15 -19.78 22.03
CA PRO A 300 -26.14 -21.04 22.74
C PRO A 300 -27.58 -21.51 22.94
N GLN A 301 -28.04 -22.49 22.17
CA GLN A 301 -29.26 -23.23 22.51
C GLN A 301 -28.93 -24.67 22.90
N PHE A 302 -28.74 -24.85 24.20
CA PHE A 302 -29.08 -26.11 24.87
C PHE A 302 -30.58 -26.37 24.66
N GLY A 303 -30.90 -27.50 24.06
CA GLY A 303 -32.28 -27.94 23.83
C GLY A 303 -32.35 -29.45 23.82
N THR A 304 -32.83 -29.99 24.93
CA THR A 304 -33.09 -31.39 25.24
C THR A 304 -34.00 -32.09 24.22
N ALA A 305 -33.76 -33.40 24.03
CA ALA A 305 -34.59 -34.33 23.28
C ALA A 305 -36.07 -34.35 23.72
N PRO A 306 -36.95 -34.81 22.82
CA PRO A 306 -37.83 -35.92 23.22
C PRO A 306 -37.95 -37.02 22.15
N ILE A 307 -37.82 -38.25 22.64
CA ILE A 307 -38.67 -39.44 22.42
C ILE A 307 -39.29 -39.59 21.02
N GLY A 308 -38.77 -40.59 20.29
CA GLY A 308 -39.34 -41.24 19.11
C GLY A 308 -38.41 -42.34 18.65
#